data_AF-A0A9X3BEW6-F1
#
_entry.id   AF-A0A9X3BEW6-F1
#
_cell.length_a   1.000
_cell.length_b   1.000
_cell.length_c   1.000
_cell.angle_alpha   90.00
_cell.angle_beta   90.00
_cell.angle_gamma   90.00
#
_symmetry.space_group_name_H-M   'P 1'
#
loop_
_entity.id
_entity.type
_entity.pdbx_description
1 polymer ?
#
loop_
_entity_poly.entity_id
_entity_poly.type
_entity_poly.pdbx_seq_one_letter_code
_entity_poly.pdbx_strand_id
1 'polypeptide(L)' 'GERHARLVLAARSDGALREVAEECRRAGASDVIVAPTDISDADQVEEMFDLAVQRFGRIDVAAQCAAITAF' A
#
# COMPACT_ATOMS: atom_id res chain seq x y z
N GLY A 1 7.92 20.78 -0.32
CA GLY A 1 8.35 19.85 0.74
C GLY A 1 8.12 18.46 0.24
N GLU A 2 9.03 17.98 -0.61
CA GLU A 2 8.94 16.67 -1.24
C GLU A 2 9.42 15.66 -0.20
N ARG A 3 8.47 14.99 0.45
CA ARG A 3 8.81 13.95 1.42
C ARG A 3 9.04 12.69 0.62
N HIS A 4 10.28 12.24 0.57
CA HIS A 4 10.80 10.95 0.10
C HIS A 4 10.08 9.77 0.78
N ALA A 5 8.78 9.61 0.48
CA ALA A 5 7.91 8.64 1.11
C ALA A 5 8.19 7.26 0.54
N ARG A 6 8.15 6.25 1.42
CA ARG A 6 8.16 4.83 1.08
C ARG A 6 6.74 4.33 1.30
N LEU A 7 6.13 3.79 0.25
CA LEU A 7 4.70 3.48 0.26
C LEU A 7 4.46 1.99 -0.04
N VAL A 8 3.48 1.42 0.64
CA VAL A 8 2.84 0.17 0.24
C VAL A 8 1.40 0.53 -0.09
N LEU A 9 0.99 0.27 -1.32
CA LEU A 9 -0.35 0.53 -1.81
C LEU A 9 -1.12 -0.78 -1.84
N ALA A 10 -2.27 -0.80 -1.16
CA ALA A 10 -3.11 -1.97 -1.04
C ALA A 10 -4.56 -1.71 -1.41
N ALA A 11 -5.07 -2.57 -2.29
CA ALA A 11 -6.44 -2.62 -2.77
C ALA A 11 -6.65 -3.94 -3.52
N ARG A 12 -7.90 -4.30 -3.81
CA ARG A 12 -8.21 -5.51 -4.60
C ARG A 12 -7.85 -5.40 -6.09
N SER A 13 -7.80 -4.17 -6.62
CA SER A 13 -7.55 -3.92 -8.04
C SER A 13 -6.08 -3.60 -8.31
N ASP A 14 -5.35 -4.60 -8.78
CA ASP A 14 -3.94 -4.50 -9.17
C ASP A 14 -3.68 -3.45 -10.26
N GLY A 15 -4.59 -3.32 -11.23
CA GLY A 15 -4.48 -2.30 -12.29
C GLY A 15 -4.54 -0.87 -11.73
N ALA A 16 -5.54 -0.58 -10.90
CA ALA A 16 -5.67 0.73 -10.25
C ALA A 16 -4.49 1.04 -9.33
N LEU A 17 -3.96 0.03 -8.62
CA LEU A 17 -2.78 0.20 -7.78
C LEU A 17 -1.53 0.58 -8.59
N ARG A 18 -1.34 0.00 -9.77
CA ARG A 18 -0.20 0.37 -10.63
C ARG A 18 -0.30 1.81 -11.13
N GLU A 19 -1.49 2.27 -11.50
CA GLU A 19 -1.70 3.67 -11.91
C GLU A 19 -1.33 4.65 -10.78
N VAL A 20 -1.85 4.39 -9.57
CA VAL A 20 -1.52 5.21 -8.39
C VAL A 20 -0.04 5.09 -8.04
N ALA A 21 0.58 3.93 -8.19
CA ALA A 21 2.01 3.76 -7.92
C ALA A 21 2.87 4.66 -8.84
N GLU A 22 2.52 4.75 -10.13
CA GLU A 22 3.19 5.65 -11.07
C GLU A 22 2.95 7.12 -10.72
N GLU A 23 1.75 7.49 -10.28
CA GLU A 23 1.48 8.83 -9.76
C GLU A 23 2.32 9.18 -8.54
N CYS A 24 2.41 8.27 -7.56
CA CYS A 24 3.22 8.45 -6.37
C CYS A 24 4.71 8.59 -6.71
N ARG A 25 5.23 7.77 -7.64
CA ARG A 25 6.61 7.87 -8.12
C ARG A 25 6.87 9.23 -8.78
N ARG A 26 5.97 9.69 -9.67
CA ARG A 26 6.07 11.02 -10.30
C ARG A 26 6.00 12.17 -9.29
N ALA A 27 5.30 11.98 -8.19
CA ALA A 27 5.22 12.94 -7.08
C ALA A 27 6.44 12.93 -6.14
N GLY A 28 7.47 12.11 -6.42
CA GLY A 28 8.72 12.08 -5.66
C GLY A 28 8.78 11.03 -4.55
N ALA A 29 7.88 10.04 -4.54
CA ALA A 29 8.02 8.88 -3.66
C ALA A 29 9.31 8.10 -4.00
N SER A 30 10.06 7.72 -2.97
CA SER A 30 11.37 7.10 -3.13
C SER A 30 11.29 5.59 -3.39
N ASP A 31 10.25 4.95 -2.87
CA ASP A 31 9.93 3.55 -3.18
C ASP A 31 8.41 3.34 -3.03
N VAL A 32 7.83 2.54 -3.92
CA VAL A 32 6.39 2.25 -3.93
C VAL A 32 6.18 0.79 -4.30
N ILE A 33 5.62 0.03 -3.36
CA ILE A 33 5.23 -1.36 -3.54
C ILE A 33 3.73 -1.42 -3.83
N VAL A 34 3.36 -2.19 -4.85
CA VAL A 34 1.97 -2.57 -5.11
C VAL A 34 1.74 -3.94 -4.48
N ALA A 35 0.82 -4.00 -3.52
CA ALA A 35 0.43 -5.22 -2.82
C ALA A 35 -1.09 -5.38 -2.95
N PRO A 36 -1.59 -6.11 -3.96
CA PRO A 36 -3.01 -6.41 -4.03
C PRO A 36 -3.44 -7.15 -2.77
N THR A 37 -4.42 -6.59 -2.06
CA THR A 37 -4.84 -7.08 -0.74
C THR A 37 -6.34 -6.88 -0.59
N ASP A 38 -7.04 -7.95 -0.22
CA ASP A 38 -8.39 -7.85 0.33
C ASP A 38 -8.31 -7.67 1.84
N ILE A 39 -8.68 -6.49 2.34
CA ILE A 39 -8.61 -6.18 3.77
C ILE A 39 -9.64 -6.94 4.63
N SER A 40 -10.59 -7.64 4.01
CA SER A 40 -11.50 -8.55 4.73
C SER A 40 -10.87 -9.92 5.01
N ASP A 41 -9.75 -10.22 4.38
CA ASP A 41 -8.95 -11.43 4.59
C ASP A 41 -7.76 -11.10 5.50
N ALA A 42 -7.78 -11.64 6.71
CA ALA A 42 -6.75 -11.36 7.72
C ALA A 42 -5.36 -11.84 7.30
N ASP A 43 -5.27 -12.95 6.57
CA ASP A 43 -4.00 -13.54 6.15
C ASP A 43 -3.35 -12.63 5.08
N GLN A 44 -4.13 -12.12 4.14
CA GLN A 44 -3.64 -11.17 3.14
C GLN A 44 -3.19 -9.84 3.76
N VAL A 45 -3.86 -9.40 4.83
CA VAL A 45 -3.45 -8.21 5.57
C VAL A 45 -2.11 -8.48 6.26
N GLU A 46 -1.96 -9.62 6.94
CA GLU A 46 -0.71 -9.99 7.60
C GLU A 46 0.46 -10.05 6.60
N GLU A 47 0.27 -10.71 5.46
CA GLU A 47 1.27 -10.79 4.38
C GLU A 47 1.69 -9.40 3.86
N MET A 48 0.73 -8.47 3.73
CA MET A 48 1.01 -7.09 3.31
C MET A 48 1.86 -6.33 4.35
N PHE A 49 1.55 -6.49 5.64
CA PHE A 49 2.33 -5.89 6.72
C PHE A 49 3.74 -6.48 6.78
N ASP A 50 3.87 -7.80 6.64
CA ASP A 50 5.15 -8.49 6.58
C ASP A 50 6.01 -8.02 5.41
N LEU A 51 5.41 -7.85 4.22
CA LEU A 51 6.08 -7.29 3.05
C LEU A 51 6.63 -5.89 3.33
N ALA A 52 5.83 -5.03 3.97
CA ALA A 52 6.24 -3.68 4.34
C ALA A 52 7.41 -3.68 5.33
N VAL A 53 7.37 -4.54 6.35
CA VAL A 53 8.43 -4.68 7.35
C VAL A 53 9.69 -5.27 6.73
N GLN A 54 9.59 -6.32 5.92
CA GLN A 54 10.73 -6.94 5.24
C GLN A 54 11.43 -5.94 4.31
N ARG A 55 10.67 -5.09 3.60
CA ARG A 55 11.25 -4.11 2.67
C ARG A 55 11.80 -2.87 3.37
N PHE A 56 11.07 -2.32 4.34
CA PHE A 56 11.35 -0.98 4.89
C PHE A 56 11.80 -0.97 6.35
N GLY A 57 11.77 -2.12 7.02
CA GLY A 57 12.19 -2.35 8.40
C GLY A 57 11.20 -1.87 9.47
N ARG A 58 10.23 -1.02 9.11
CA ARG A 58 9.22 -0.45 10.00
C ARG A 58 8.04 0.12 9.21
N ILE A 59 6.91 0.31 9.89
CA ILE A 59 5.75 1.03 9.37
C ILE A 59 5.51 2.24 10.27
N ASP A 60 5.54 3.43 9.66
CA ASP A 60 5.40 4.69 10.38
C ASP A 60 3.93 5.10 10.54
N VAL A 61 3.10 4.80 9.53
CA VAL A 61 1.68 5.17 9.46
C VAL A 61 0.95 4.11 8.65
N ALA A 62 -0.24 3.69 9.12
CA ALA A 62 -1.21 2.93 8.33
C ALA A 62 -2.47 3.79 8.15
N ALA A 63 -2.86 4.06 6.91
CA ALA A 63 -4.06 4.80 6.57
C ALA A 63 -5.06 3.88 5.88
N GLN A 64 -6.11 3.47 6.59
CA GLN A 64 -7.22 2.72 6.00
C GLN A 64 -8.18 3.67 5.27
N CYS A 65 -8.09 3.72 3.95
CA CYS A 65 -9.07 4.42 3.10
C CYS A 65 -10.09 3.47 2.46
N ALA A 66 -10.00 2.16 2.69
CA ALA A 66 -10.93 1.16 2.18
C ALA A 66 -12.13 1.02 3.13
N ALA A 67 -13.31 1.42 2.66
CA ALA A 67 -14.57 1.14 3.35
C ALA A 67 -15.10 -0.23 2.90
N ILE A 68 -15.37 -1.12 3.86
CA ILE A 68 -16.09 -2.37 3.61
C ILE A 68 -17.58 -2.02 3.66
N THR A 69 -18.25 -1.93 2.51
CA THR A 69 -19.72 -1.94 2.47
C THR A 69 -20.16 -3.40 2.44
N ALA A 70 -20.39 -3.99 3.60
CA ALA A 70 -21.11 -5.26 3.71
C ALA A 70 -22.61 -4.97 3.51
N PHE A 71 -23.21 -5.57 2.49
CA PHE A 71 -24.67 -5.64 2.34
C PHE A 71 -25.17 -6.99 2.79
#